data_AF-A0A535C2A7-F1
#
_entry.id   AF-A0A535C2A7-F1
#
_cell.length_a   1.000
_cell.length_b   1.000
_cell.length_c   1.000
_cell.angle_alpha   90.00
_cell.angle_beta   90.00
_cell.angle_gamma   90.00
#
_symmetry.space_group_name_H-M   'P 1'
#
loop_
_entity.id
_entity.type
_entity.pdbx_description
1 polymer ?
#
loop_
_entity_poly.entity_id
_entity_poly.type
_entity_poly.pdbx_seq_one_letter_code
_entity_poly.pdbx_strand_id
1 'polypeptide(L)' 'MFPDAAACRDGALEYATKLAAGPSVALGHAKLAVTQGYNAPLDLGLAIEREAISRVFVSQDANEGIKAFGEKRKPEFKGE' A
#
# COMPACT_ATOMS: atom_id res chain seq x y z
N MET A 1 -0.20 -22.12 -9.43
CA MET A 1 -0.15 -20.64 -9.38
C MET A 1 -0.61 -20.04 -10.70
N PHE A 2 -0.17 -20.52 -11.87
CA PHE A 2 -0.80 -20.26 -13.19
C PHE A 2 -0.61 -21.46 -14.12
N PRO A 3 -1.51 -21.71 -15.10
CA PRO A 3 -1.44 -22.86 -16.01
C PRO A 3 -0.35 -22.74 -17.09
N ASP A 4 0.00 -21.53 -17.52
CA ASP A 4 1.04 -21.26 -18.51
C ASP A 4 1.62 -19.84 -18.35
N ALA A 5 2.55 -19.47 -19.23
CA ALA A 5 3.22 -18.17 -19.22
C ALA A 5 2.29 -16.99 -19.55
N ALA A 6 1.29 -17.20 -20.42
CA ALA A 6 0.33 -16.15 -20.78
C ALA A 6 -0.57 -15.82 -19.59
N ALA A 7 -1.12 -16.86 -18.95
CA ALA A 7 -1.94 -16.72 -17.76
C ALA A 7 -1.16 -16.09 -16.58
N CYS A 8 0.13 -16.41 -16.43
CA CYS A 8 1.00 -15.77 -15.43
C CYS A 8 1.18 -14.28 -15.70
N ARG A 9 1.41 -13.91 -16.96
CA ARG A 9 1.54 -12.50 -17.38
C ARG A 9 0.26 -11.72 -17.12
N ASP A 10 -0.89 -12.30 -17.45
CA ASP A 10 -2.19 -11.65 -17.26
C ASP A 10 -2.49 -11.42 -15.77
N GLY A 11 -2.23 -12.43 -14.92
CA GLY A 11 -2.37 -12.27 -13.47
C GLY A 11 -1.40 -11.24 -12.88
N ALA A 12 -0.17 -11.17 -13.37
CA ALA A 12 0.80 -10.16 -12.95
C ALA A 12 0.34 -8.74 -13.32
N LEU A 13 -0.19 -8.55 -14.53
CA LEU A 13 -0.72 -7.26 -14.98
C LEU A 13 -1.98 -6.85 -14.22
N GLU A 14 -2.89 -7.80 -13.95
CA GLU A 14 -4.08 -7.54 -13.12
C GLU A 14 -3.68 -7.06 -11.72
N TYR A 15 -2.72 -7.75 -11.09
CA TYR A 15 -2.23 -7.38 -9.77
C TYR A 15 -1.53 -6.02 -9.78
N ALA A 16 -0.65 -5.76 -10.75
CA ALA A 16 0.02 -4.47 -10.91
C ALA A 16 -0.97 -3.33 -11.12
N THR A 17 -2.03 -3.55 -11.90
CA THR A 17 -3.10 -2.57 -12.14
C THR A 17 -3.85 -2.24 -10.86
N LYS A 18 -4.14 -3.24 -10.01
CA LYS A 18 -4.76 -3.00 -8.68
C LYS A 18 -3.88 -2.17 -7.77
N LEU A 19 -2.58 -2.43 -7.74
CA LEU A 19 -1.62 -1.62 -6.97
C LEU A 19 -1.52 -0.19 -7.51
N ALA A 20 -1.47 -0.03 -8.83
CA ALA A 20 -1.38 1.27 -9.49
C ALA A 20 -2.63 2.16 -9.26
N ALA A 21 -3.80 1.54 -9.08
CA ALA A 21 -5.03 2.24 -8.72
C ALA A 21 -5.18 2.48 -7.19
N GLY A 22 -4.23 2.00 -6.39
CA GLY A 22 -4.23 2.13 -4.93
C GLY A 22 -3.46 3.37 -4.43
N PRO A 23 -3.42 3.59 -3.11
CA PRO A 23 -2.71 4.70 -2.50
C PRO A 23 -1.20 4.42 -2.51
N SER A 24 -0.50 4.89 -3.55
CA SER A 24 0.89 4.48 -3.82
C SER A 24 1.86 4.87 -2.70
N VAL A 25 1.64 6.01 -2.02
CA VAL A 25 2.40 6.44 -0.83
C VAL A 25 2.29 5.41 0.30
N ALA A 26 1.06 4.97 0.61
CA ALA A 26 0.81 3.97 1.65
C ALA A 26 1.41 2.61 1.28
N LEU A 27 1.25 2.17 0.02
CA LEU A 27 1.83 0.92 -0.47
C LEU A 27 3.36 0.92 -0.40
N GLY A 28 4.00 2.04 -0.75
CA GLY A 28 5.45 2.22 -0.66
C GLY A 28 5.95 2.16 0.78
N HIS A 29 5.29 2.88 1.70
CA HIS A 29 5.63 2.87 3.11
C HIS A 29 5.38 1.52 3.78
N ALA A 30 4.31 0.81 3.43
CA ALA A 30 4.06 -0.54 3.92
C ALA A 30 5.18 -1.50 3.47
N LYS A 31 5.59 -1.45 2.19
CA LYS A 31 6.72 -2.25 1.69
C LYS A 31 8.01 -1.92 2.43
N LEU A 32 8.30 -0.64 2.67
CA LEU A 32 9.48 -0.20 3.40
C LEU A 32 9.48 -0.73 4.83
N ALA A 33 8.37 -0.55 5.55
CA ALA A 33 8.22 -0.98 6.94
C ALA A 33 8.38 -2.50 7.08
N VAL A 34 7.73 -3.28 6.21
CA VAL A 34 7.89 -4.75 6.19
C VAL A 34 9.34 -5.12 5.89
N THR A 35 9.97 -4.49 4.89
CA THR A 35 11.33 -4.85 4.48
C THR A 35 12.37 -4.53 5.56
N GLN A 36 12.26 -3.37 6.20
CA GLN A 36 13.21 -2.91 7.21
C GLN A 36 12.93 -3.50 8.60
N GLY A 37 11.66 -3.75 8.92
CA GLY A 37 11.25 -4.40 10.16
C GLY A 37 11.47 -5.91 10.13
N TYR A 38 11.61 -6.52 8.95
CA TYR A 38 11.88 -7.95 8.84
C TYR A 38 13.23 -8.32 9.48
N ASN A 39 13.19 -9.20 10.48
CA ASN A 39 14.32 -9.59 11.34
C ASN A 39 14.87 -8.48 12.25
N ALA A 40 14.22 -7.32 12.34
CA ALA A 40 14.53 -6.33 13.37
C ALA A 40 14.00 -6.80 14.74
N PRO A 41 14.62 -6.38 15.86
CA PRO A 41 13.98 -6.43 17.17
C PRO A 41 12.60 -5.78 17.13
N LEU A 42 11.64 -6.33 17.89
CA LEU A 42 10.24 -5.91 17.84
C LEU A 42 10.07 -4.40 18.09
N ASP A 43 10.79 -3.85 19.06
CA ASP A 43 10.79 -2.43 19.40
C ASP A 43 11.25 -1.55 18.24
N LEU A 44 12.29 -1.97 17.51
CA LEU A 44 12.74 -1.30 16.30
C LEU A 44 11.71 -1.41 15.16
N GLY A 45 11.12 -2.59 14.97
CA GLY A 45 10.05 -2.80 13.99
C GLY A 45 8.86 -1.84 14.22
N LEU A 46 8.39 -1.76 15.47
CA LEU A 46 7.31 -0.83 15.87
C LEU A 46 7.70 0.63 15.66
N ALA A 47 8.97 1.00 15.90
CA ALA A 47 9.45 2.36 15.66
C ALA A 47 9.44 2.71 14.16
N ILE A 48 9.83 1.77 13.29
CA ILE A 48 9.77 1.92 11.83
C ILE A 48 8.33 2.07 11.36
N GLU A 49 7.43 1.21 11.84
CA GLU A 49 6.00 1.27 11.49
C GLU A 49 5.37 2.61 11.90
N ARG A 50 5.66 3.10 13.11
CA ARG A 50 5.15 4.40 13.60
C ARG A 50 5.57 5.55 12.70
N GLU A 51 6.82 5.57 12.28
CA GLU A 51 7.34 6.59 11.36
C GLU A 51 6.70 6.48 9.97
N ALA A 52 6.60 5.26 9.43
CA ALA A 52 5.96 5.01 8.14
C ALA A 52 4.49 5.47 8.12
N ILE A 53 3.73 5.11 9.16
CA ILE A 53 2.33 5.51 9.33
C ILE A 53 2.22 7.05 9.39
N SER A 54 3.09 7.72 10.14
CA SER A 54 3.07 9.18 10.28
C SER A 54 3.24 9.88 8.92
N ARG A 55 4.05 9.33 8.02
CA ARG A 55 4.25 9.84 6.65
C ARG A 55 3.04 9.58 5.75
N VAL A 56 2.36 8.46 5.93
CA VAL A 56 1.14 8.14 5.17
C VAL A 56 -0.01 9.07 5.56
N PHE A 57 -0.19 9.35 6.85
CA PHE A 57 -1.34 10.14 7.33
C PHE A 57 -1.34 11.60 6.87
N VAL A 58 -0.21 12.14 6.41
CA VAL A 58 -0.14 13.50 5.83
C VAL A 58 -0.41 13.53 4.32
N SER A 59 -0.62 12.38 3.68
CA SER A 59 -0.89 12.29 2.24
C SER A 59 -2.36 12.65 1.92
N GLN A 60 -2.62 13.09 0.69
CA GLN A 60 -3.97 13.36 0.22
C GLN A 60 -4.80 12.08 0.12
N ASP A 61 -4.17 10.98 -0.32
CA ASP A 61 -4.80 9.67 -0.42
C ASP A 61 -5.27 9.13 0.94
N ALA A 62 -4.58 9.44 2.04
CA ALA A 62 -5.06 9.08 3.38
C ALA A 62 -6.37 9.82 3.73
N ASN A 63 -6.42 11.13 3.45
CA ASN A 63 -7.63 11.92 3.66
C ASN A 63 -8.79 11.43 2.79
N GLU A 64 -8.54 11.14 1.52
CA GLU A 64 -9.53 10.61 0.58
C GLU A 64 -10.02 9.22 1.01
N GLY A 65 -9.13 8.33 1.44
CA GLY A 65 -9.51 7.01 1.94
C GLY A 65 -10.45 7.09 3.14
N ILE A 66 -10.14 7.95 4.11
CA ILE A 66 -10.98 8.19 5.30
C ILE A 66 -12.33 8.78 4.88
N LYS A 67 -12.33 9.78 4.00
CA LYS A 67 -13.54 10.44 3.51
C LYS A 67 -14.44 9.48 2.73
N ALA A 68 -13.89 8.77 1.76
CA ALA A 68 -14.62 7.82 0.93
C ALA A 68 -15.24 6.69 1.76
N PHE A 69 -14.51 6.20 2.78
CA PHE A 69 -15.03 5.22 3.73
C PHE A 69 -16.25 5.76 4.49
N GLY A 70 -16.16 6.98 5.05
CA GLY A 70 -17.29 7.63 5.71
C GLY A 70 -18.49 7.87 4.80
N GLU A 71 -18.22 8.18 3.53
CA GLU A 71 -19.23 8.41 2.48
C GLU A 71 -19.74 7.12 1.82
N LYS A 72 -19.22 5.93 2.20
CA LYS A 72 -19.55 4.61 1.63
C LYS A 72 -19.41 4.55 0.10
N ARG A 73 -18.41 5.24 -0.44
CA ARG A 73 -18.07 5.21 -1.87
C ARG A 73 -16.68 4.65 -2.08
N LYS A 74 -16.36 4.34 -3.34
CA LYS A 74 -15.00 3.96 -3.71
C LYS A 74 -14.07 5.18 -3.63
N PRO A 75 -12.88 5.05 -3.02
CA PRO A 75 -11.88 6.13 -3.02
C PRO A 75 -11.23 6.30 -4.40
N GLU A 76 -10.83 7.53 -4.70
CA GLU A 76 -10.04 7.88 -5.88
C GLU A 76 -8.62 8.28 -5.47
N PHE A 77 -7.68 7.34 -5.56
CA PHE A 77 -6.29 7.58 -5.20
C PHE A 77 -5.49 8.19 -6.34
N LYS A 78 -4.60 9.12 -6.02
CA LYS A 78 -3.72 9.84 -6.96
C LYS A 78 -2.24 9.61 -6.70
N GLY A 79 -1.89 8.99 -5.58
CA GLY A 79 -0.51 8.74 -5.20
C GLY A 79 0.21 9.93 -4.57
N GLU A 80 -0.54 10.80 -3.89
CA GLU A 80 -0.06 12.03 -3.24
C GLU A 80 -0.64 12.20 -1.82
#